data_AF-A0A850SBR0-F1
#
_entry.id   AF-A0A850SBR0-F1
#
_cell.length_a   1.000
_cell.length_b   1.000
_cell.length_c   1.000
_cell.angle_alpha   90.00
_cell.angle_beta   90.00
_cell.angle_gamma   90.00
#
_symmetry.space_group_name_H-M   'P 1'
#
loop_
_entity.id
_entity.type
_entity.pdbx_description
1 polymer ?
#
loop_
_entity_poly.entity_id
_entity_poly.type
_entity_poly.pdbx_seq_one_letter_code
_entity_poly.pdbx_strand_id
1 'polypeptide(L)'
;MRRYIVTAVIALLAISLPSAYGHGLGFDESPPVTISGRQVSVETTLSPFYIEGAQAGRPVFTVRAHDPATNSTIAGTDFRVVVNLQNKVLLDQRFTSPDGLVIANLVPDDIETAQVNGQPASGEQVQVSRDSPAEVRSGILADGGLYHVAVTLEKSSTGLQLEQDRKFDLYVSISKTQEFQVDTQQGTQKMSVKTYYADVEDFAYDPDDGRLSFSMPFDWSAQYVSQVQLVHMEVEFPKAVEKLQSNGYSGTVNGVALTPDAVLIDDYSFPDSRVVHFVLNNAKLAGIAEEATGQSMDFELVPASVPKFPLDLYSTTEKYDWQVAWGPEVMKTGALTTFAMNIQDPATTDLVRNASFDFVLEKDGREVYRQRLSSNQGIFSHQYTFAEPGTYTLAARNINGENESAQIDIVVLQGTTPAEQPQQPSGCLIATAAFGSELTPQVQFLRGFRDNYVMQSASGSAFMNAFNAVYYSFSPQVADYERDQPWLQATVKTAIYPLFGILLASEKAFAASGGGEAGTVLAGALASSLIGAVYVSPAAAAVAIAGKKRVSAKMLLAALLAVAACLAATAVSLQAGSFLALQLAASAFVVSAAGASALAVARLAGSVRTR
;
A
#
# COMPACT_ATOMS: atom_id res chain seq x y z
N MET A 1 -37.20 29.30 -21.70
CA MET A 1 -36.75 28.49 -20.54
C MET A 1 -35.24 28.26 -20.60
N ARG A 2 -34.47 29.34 -20.49
CA ARG A 2 -33.02 29.36 -20.76
C ARG A 2 -32.42 30.39 -19.80
N ARG A 3 -32.41 30.10 -18.48
CA ARG A 3 -31.82 30.97 -17.44
C ARG A 3 -31.74 30.42 -16.00
N TYR A 4 -31.97 29.12 -15.74
CA TYR A 4 -31.97 28.57 -14.37
C TYR A 4 -31.10 27.32 -14.15
N ILE A 5 -29.99 27.15 -14.87
CA ILE A 5 -29.08 25.99 -14.68
C ILE A 5 -27.64 26.43 -14.33
N VAL A 6 -27.38 27.73 -14.14
CA VAL A 6 -26.02 28.26 -13.86
C VAL A 6 -25.88 28.79 -12.43
N THR A 7 -26.73 28.36 -11.49
CA THR A 7 -26.67 28.87 -10.11
C THR A 7 -27.01 27.79 -9.07
N ALA A 8 -26.34 26.65 -9.17
CA ALA A 8 -26.39 25.59 -8.14
C ALA A 8 -25.12 24.71 -8.15
N VAL A 9 -23.93 25.30 -8.34
CA VAL A 9 -22.62 24.58 -8.27
C VAL A 9 -21.55 25.32 -7.43
N ILE A 10 -21.87 26.45 -6.78
CA ILE A 10 -20.86 27.22 -6.00
C ILE A 10 -21.29 27.44 -4.54
N ALA A 11 -21.88 26.44 -3.89
CA ALA A 11 -22.15 26.50 -2.45
C ALA A 11 -22.32 25.11 -1.83
N LEU A 12 -21.21 24.37 -1.66
CA LEU A 12 -20.89 23.50 -0.51
C LEU A 12 -19.72 22.61 -0.90
N LEU A 13 -18.50 23.08 -0.61
CA LEU A 13 -17.31 22.24 -0.39
C LEU A 13 -16.23 23.13 0.27
N ALA A 14 -16.64 23.81 1.35
CA ALA A 14 -15.72 24.03 2.45
C ALA A 14 -15.77 22.77 3.31
N ILE A 15 -15.23 21.67 2.77
CA ILE A 15 -14.79 20.59 3.66
C ILE A 15 -13.57 21.18 4.33
N SER A 16 -13.72 21.62 5.58
CA SER A 16 -12.59 21.70 6.49
C SER A 16 -11.97 20.31 6.48
N LEU A 17 -10.79 20.19 5.86
CA LEU A 17 -9.96 19.01 6.05
C LEU A 17 -9.86 18.81 7.57
N PRO A 18 -10.23 17.65 8.13
CA PRO A 18 -9.81 17.36 9.48
C PRO A 18 -8.30 17.50 9.50
N SER A 19 -7.77 18.32 10.41
CA SER A 19 -6.36 18.28 10.78
C SER A 19 -6.03 16.80 11.06
N ALA A 20 -5.14 16.23 10.26
CA ALA A 20 -4.62 14.91 10.53
C ALA A 20 -3.78 15.03 11.81
N TYR A 21 -4.26 14.46 12.91
CA TYR A 21 -3.46 14.32 14.12
C TYR A 21 -2.37 13.29 13.82
N GLY A 22 -1.12 13.72 14.00
CA GLY A 22 0.04 12.94 13.62
C GLY A 22 0.41 11.96 14.73
N HIS A 23 0.47 10.69 14.39
CA HIS A 23 1.16 9.67 15.17
C HIS A 23 2.42 9.31 14.37
N GLY A 24 3.60 9.35 14.99
CA GLY A 24 4.85 9.20 14.25
C GLY A 24 6.03 8.72 15.09
N LEU A 25 7.15 8.47 14.42
CA LEU A 25 8.40 8.06 15.06
C LEU A 25 8.90 9.16 16.00
N GLY A 26 8.96 8.87 17.30
CA GLY A 26 9.34 9.87 18.30
C GLY A 26 8.32 11.00 18.51
N PHE A 27 7.08 10.90 18.00
CA PHE A 27 6.08 11.97 18.10
C PHE A 27 4.65 11.45 18.24
N ASP A 28 3.85 12.11 19.07
CA ASP A 28 2.40 11.89 19.10
C ASP A 28 1.63 13.17 19.48
N GLU A 29 0.41 13.32 18.96
CA GLU A 29 -0.52 14.41 19.26
C GLU A 29 -1.95 13.89 19.51
N SER A 30 -2.57 14.38 20.59
CA SER A 30 -3.95 14.05 20.91
C SER A 30 -4.97 14.77 20.02
N PRO A 31 -6.14 14.17 19.76
CA PRO A 31 -7.27 14.89 19.18
C PRO A 31 -7.67 16.08 20.06
N PRO A 32 -8.16 17.17 19.47
CA PRO A 32 -8.43 18.39 20.17
C PRO A 32 -9.65 18.22 21.04
N VAL A 33 -9.59 18.83 22.21
CA VAL A 33 -10.71 18.92 23.12
C VAL A 33 -11.00 20.38 23.42
N THR A 34 -12.28 20.68 23.62
CA THR A 34 -12.69 22.02 24.03
C THR A 34 -12.55 22.17 25.53
N ILE A 35 -11.69 23.10 25.97
CA ILE A 35 -11.48 23.46 27.38
C ILE A 35 -11.79 24.95 27.52
N SER A 36 -12.83 25.29 28.29
CA SER A 36 -13.28 26.67 28.50
C SER A 36 -13.47 27.48 27.21
N GLY A 37 -14.03 26.84 26.18
CA GLY A 37 -14.30 27.47 24.88
C GLY A 37 -13.10 27.57 23.94
N ARG A 38 -11.91 27.09 24.34
CA ARG A 38 -10.71 27.03 23.50
C ARG A 38 -10.43 25.59 23.06
N GLN A 39 -9.99 25.40 21.82
CA GLN A 39 -9.50 24.09 21.37
C GLN A 39 -8.09 23.87 21.91
N VAL A 40 -7.84 22.68 22.44
CA VAL A 40 -6.56 22.29 23.03
C VAL A 40 -6.20 20.89 22.55
N SER A 41 -5.02 20.76 21.95
CA SER A 41 -4.33 19.49 21.71
C SER A 41 -3.11 19.39 22.63
N VAL A 42 -2.69 18.18 22.94
CA VAL A 42 -1.46 17.89 23.67
C VAL A 42 -0.56 17.06 22.79
N GLU A 43 0.68 17.48 22.63
CA GLU A 43 1.69 16.74 21.88
C GLU A 43 2.87 16.36 22.76
N THR A 44 3.58 15.31 22.36
CA THR A 44 4.85 14.92 22.96
C THR A 44 5.86 14.49 21.91
N THR A 45 7.14 14.75 22.18
CA THR A 45 8.24 14.29 21.34
C THR A 45 9.33 13.61 22.16
N LEU A 46 9.94 12.58 21.59
CA LEU A 46 11.19 11.96 22.03
C LEU A 46 12.20 12.03 20.89
N SER A 47 13.31 12.72 21.10
CA SER A 47 14.36 12.90 20.11
C SER A 47 15.72 12.48 20.69
N PRO A 48 16.53 11.69 19.97
CA PRO A 48 16.21 11.03 18.71
C PRO A 48 15.18 9.91 18.91
N PHE A 49 14.56 9.47 17.81
CA PHE A 49 13.51 8.44 17.80
C PHE A 49 14.06 7.01 17.65
N TYR A 50 15.35 6.81 17.91
CA TYR A 50 16.06 5.53 17.81
C TYR A 50 17.16 5.43 18.88
N ILE A 51 17.37 4.23 19.43
CA ILE A 51 18.20 4.02 20.63
C ILE A 51 19.67 4.31 20.39
N GLU A 52 20.22 3.94 19.24
CA GLU A 52 21.63 4.14 18.91
C GLU A 52 21.97 5.65 18.87
N GLY A 53 21.03 6.47 18.41
CA GLY A 53 21.15 7.93 18.43
C GLY A 53 21.06 8.50 19.83
N ALA A 54 20.23 7.92 20.70
CA ALA A 54 20.08 8.37 22.08
C ALA A 54 21.38 8.15 22.88
N GLN A 55 22.10 7.07 22.61
CA GLN A 55 23.39 6.78 23.24
C GLN A 55 24.52 7.71 22.76
N ALA A 56 24.48 8.13 21.49
CA ALA A 56 25.50 9.02 20.91
C ALA A 56 25.19 10.51 21.08
N GLY A 57 23.95 10.87 21.40
CA GLY A 57 23.44 12.23 21.38
C GLY A 57 23.13 12.83 22.76
N ARG A 58 22.40 13.94 22.73
CA ARG A 58 21.74 14.53 23.91
C ARG A 58 20.25 14.37 23.73
N PRO A 59 19.66 13.28 24.22
CA PRO A 59 18.24 13.03 24.00
C PRO A 59 17.38 14.08 24.71
N VAL A 60 16.28 14.46 24.07
CA VAL A 60 15.34 15.48 24.56
C VAL A 60 13.93 14.93 24.50
N PHE A 61 13.21 15.12 25.60
CA PHE A 61 11.78 14.85 25.71
C PHE A 61 11.03 16.17 25.82
N THR A 62 9.94 16.32 25.05
CA THR A 62 9.07 17.49 25.16
C THR A 62 7.60 17.14 25.31
N VAL A 63 6.87 17.97 26.02
CA VAL A 63 5.40 17.96 26.12
C VAL A 63 4.90 19.39 26.07
N ARG A 64 3.86 19.65 25.28
CA ARG A 64 3.15 20.93 25.34
C ARG A 64 1.66 20.79 25.08
N ALA A 65 0.88 21.71 25.65
CA ALA A 65 -0.49 21.96 25.25
C ALA A 65 -0.50 23.13 24.26
N HIS A 66 -1.22 23.01 23.15
CA HIS A 66 -1.25 24.03 22.11
C HIS A 66 -2.65 24.19 21.49
N ASP A 67 -2.86 25.32 20.82
CA ASP A 67 -4.06 25.57 20.01
C ASP A 67 -3.84 25.01 18.60
N PRO A 68 -4.57 23.95 18.19
CA PRO A 68 -4.30 23.24 16.93
C PRO A 68 -4.57 24.09 15.68
N ALA A 69 -5.37 25.16 15.79
CA ALA A 69 -5.67 26.02 14.65
C ALA A 69 -4.52 27.00 14.34
N THR A 70 -3.79 27.43 15.37
CA THR A 70 -2.72 28.44 15.24
C THR A 70 -1.33 27.85 15.50
N ASN A 71 -1.25 26.60 15.97
CA ASN A 71 -0.05 25.94 16.47
C ASN A 71 0.63 26.69 17.65
N SER A 72 -0.10 27.58 18.34
CA SER A 72 0.46 28.38 19.43
C SER A 72 0.45 27.60 20.75
N THR A 73 1.61 27.47 21.41
CA THR A 73 1.72 26.90 22.75
C THR A 73 0.94 27.71 23.79
N ILE A 74 0.28 27.01 24.72
CA ILE A 74 -0.51 27.62 25.79
C ILE A 74 0.39 27.81 27.02
N ALA A 75 0.89 29.03 27.20
CA ALA A 75 1.71 29.45 28.33
C ALA A 75 1.00 29.27 29.68
N GLY A 76 1.76 29.15 30.77
CA GLY A 76 1.23 29.03 32.13
C GLY A 76 0.47 27.73 32.39
N THR A 77 0.92 26.64 31.78
CA THR A 77 0.29 25.31 31.90
C THR A 77 1.09 24.43 32.87
N ASP A 78 0.37 23.78 33.77
CA ASP A 78 0.91 22.78 34.70
C ASP A 78 0.59 21.39 34.17
N PHE A 79 1.59 20.50 34.22
CA PHE A 79 1.53 19.15 33.68
C PHE A 79 1.88 18.13 34.75
N ARG A 80 1.16 17.01 34.82
CA ARG A 80 1.71 15.75 35.35
C ARG A 80 1.99 14.84 34.19
N VAL A 81 3.24 14.38 34.07
CA VAL A 81 3.69 13.51 33.00
C VAL A 81 4.07 12.16 33.59
N VAL A 82 3.43 11.11 33.11
CA VAL A 82 3.73 9.73 33.44
C VAL A 82 4.17 9.00 32.18
N VAL A 83 5.37 8.43 32.17
CA VAL A 83 5.92 7.69 31.04
C VAL A 83 6.03 6.22 31.42
N ASN A 84 5.49 5.34 30.59
CA ASN A 84 5.50 3.89 30.80
C ASN A 84 6.08 3.17 29.58
N LEU A 85 6.78 2.07 29.82
CA LEU A 85 7.17 1.09 28.80
C LEU A 85 6.88 -0.31 29.34
N GLN A 86 6.14 -1.14 28.61
CA GLN A 86 5.82 -2.53 29.00
C GLN A 86 5.30 -2.65 30.45
N ASN A 87 4.42 -1.75 30.88
CA ASN A 87 3.88 -1.64 32.25
C ASN A 87 4.87 -1.24 33.37
N LYS A 88 6.13 -0.90 33.04
CA LYS A 88 7.09 -0.27 33.95
C LYS A 88 6.94 1.25 33.89
N VAL A 89 6.71 1.88 35.03
CA VAL A 89 6.72 3.36 35.14
C VAL A 89 8.17 3.82 35.08
N LEU A 90 8.49 4.63 34.07
CA LEU A 90 9.82 5.20 33.84
C LEU A 90 9.94 6.62 34.36
N LEU A 91 8.84 7.37 34.46
CA LEU A 91 8.76 8.70 35.04
C LEU A 91 7.34 8.95 35.56
N ASP A 92 7.20 9.58 36.72
CA ASP A 92 5.96 10.21 37.19
C ASP A 92 6.33 11.53 37.86
N GLN A 93 6.08 12.64 37.16
CA GLN A 93 6.58 13.93 37.58
C GLN A 93 5.60 15.06 37.26
N ARG A 94 5.45 15.99 38.20
CA ARG A 94 4.70 17.24 38.01
C ARG A 94 5.64 18.35 37.57
N PHE A 95 5.21 19.12 36.58
CA PHE A 95 5.93 20.23 36.00
C PHE A 95 5.06 21.48 35.97
N THR A 96 5.65 22.62 36.30
CA THR A 96 5.04 23.94 36.08
C THR A 96 5.81 24.65 34.99
N SER A 97 5.11 25.03 33.92
CA SER A 97 5.74 25.64 32.75
C SER A 97 5.14 27.02 32.43
N PRO A 98 5.85 28.11 32.77
CA PRO A 98 5.41 29.46 32.45
C PRO A 98 5.23 29.72 30.95
N ASP A 99 6.04 29.09 30.10
CA ASP A 99 5.96 29.19 28.64
C ASP A 99 5.11 28.07 28.00
N GLY A 100 4.60 27.13 28.81
CA GLY A 100 3.69 26.06 28.38
C GLY A 100 4.38 24.87 27.73
N LEU A 101 5.70 24.79 27.83
CA LEU A 101 6.55 23.72 27.30
C LEU A 101 7.29 23.01 28.44
N VAL A 102 7.03 21.72 28.60
CA VAL A 102 7.95 20.83 29.32
C VAL A 102 9.04 20.44 28.34
N ILE A 103 10.29 20.68 28.72
CA ILE A 103 11.48 20.23 28.01
C ILE A 103 12.43 19.59 29.02
N ALA A 104 12.84 18.37 28.72
CA ALA A 104 13.74 17.59 29.56
C ALA A 104 14.89 17.04 28.73
N ASN A 105 16.12 17.32 29.15
CA ASN A 105 17.31 16.63 28.68
C ASN A 105 17.35 15.26 29.37
N LEU A 106 17.32 14.20 28.58
CA LEU A 106 17.29 12.84 29.09
C LEU A 106 18.71 12.32 29.33
N VAL A 107 18.86 11.56 30.41
CA VAL A 107 20.01 10.71 30.68
C VAL A 107 19.50 9.28 30.81
N PRO A 108 19.51 8.50 29.71
CA PRO A 108 19.03 7.11 29.73
C PRO A 108 19.83 6.28 30.74
N ASP A 109 19.15 5.66 31.69
CA ASP A 109 19.75 4.87 32.77
C ASP A 109 18.71 3.90 33.36
N ASP A 110 19.08 2.64 33.62
CA ASP A 110 18.17 1.64 34.17
C ASP A 110 18.11 1.71 35.70
N ILE A 111 17.65 2.86 36.21
CA ILE A 111 17.44 3.10 37.64
C ILE A 111 15.98 2.81 38.03
N GLU A 112 15.76 2.23 39.21
CA GLU A 112 14.41 1.88 39.70
C GLU A 112 13.50 3.08 39.87
N THR A 113 14.05 4.23 40.29
CA THR A 113 13.31 5.48 40.49
C THR A 113 13.99 6.58 39.70
N ALA A 114 13.25 7.18 38.77
CA ALA A 114 13.73 8.30 37.98
C ALA A 114 14.23 9.45 38.86
N GLN A 115 15.19 10.22 38.36
CA GLN A 115 15.66 11.44 39.00
C GLN A 115 15.41 12.64 38.10
N VAL A 116 14.92 13.73 38.69
CA VAL A 116 14.66 15.00 38.03
C VAL A 116 15.53 16.06 38.71
N ASN A 117 16.43 16.68 37.95
CA ASN A 117 17.44 17.61 38.46
C ASN A 117 18.26 17.03 39.64
N GLY A 118 18.58 15.74 39.57
CA GLY A 118 19.36 15.01 40.57
C GLY A 118 18.61 14.62 41.86
N GLN A 119 17.30 14.88 41.95
CA GLN A 119 16.45 14.41 43.06
C GLN A 119 15.53 13.28 42.59
N PRO A 120 15.20 12.29 43.43
CA PRO A 120 14.20 11.28 43.08
C PRO A 120 12.88 11.92 42.65
N ALA A 121 12.26 11.42 41.59
CA ALA A 121 10.94 11.83 41.14
C ALA A 121 9.92 11.54 42.26
N SER A 122 9.54 12.59 42.98
CA SER A 122 8.68 12.53 44.17
C SER A 122 7.25 12.98 43.88
N GLY A 123 6.97 13.42 42.65
CA GLY A 123 5.72 14.07 42.27
C GLY A 123 5.58 15.51 42.78
N GLU A 124 6.63 16.12 43.37
CA GLU A 124 6.65 17.57 43.67
C GLU A 124 6.70 18.39 42.38
N GLN A 125 6.19 19.64 42.37
CA GLN A 125 6.25 20.46 41.15
C GLN A 125 7.68 20.91 40.85
N VAL A 126 8.14 20.66 39.62
CA VAL A 126 9.41 21.16 39.09
C VAL A 126 9.13 22.23 38.04
N GLN A 127 9.71 23.41 38.20
CA GLN A 127 9.56 24.47 37.21
C GLN A 127 10.47 24.21 36.00
N VAL A 128 9.91 24.31 34.80
CA VAL A 128 10.62 24.08 33.53
C VAL A 128 10.23 25.12 32.50
N SER A 129 11.12 25.42 31.56
CA SER A 129 10.85 26.26 30.40
C SER A 129 11.87 25.97 29.30
N ARG A 130 11.68 26.55 28.11
CA ARG A 130 12.64 26.47 27.01
C ARG A 130 14.06 26.87 27.41
N ASP A 131 14.20 27.87 28.27
CA ASP A 131 15.50 28.40 28.72
C ASP A 131 16.05 27.67 29.97
N SER A 132 15.22 26.88 30.65
CA SER A 132 15.59 26.11 31.84
C SER A 132 15.01 24.69 31.75
N PRO A 133 15.54 23.83 30.86
CA PRO A 133 15.11 22.45 30.74
C PRO A 133 15.44 21.66 32.00
N ALA A 134 14.59 20.69 32.33
CA ALA A 134 14.92 19.71 33.36
C ALA A 134 16.01 18.75 32.86
N GLU A 135 16.79 18.19 33.77
CA GLU A 135 17.56 16.98 33.53
C GLU A 135 16.80 15.79 34.11
N VAL A 136 16.51 14.79 33.30
CA VAL A 136 15.77 13.58 33.71
C VAL A 136 16.63 12.36 33.48
N ARG A 137 17.09 11.74 34.56
CA ARG A 137 17.75 10.43 34.52
C ARG A 137 16.69 9.35 34.75
N SER A 138 16.49 8.47 33.78
CA SER A 138 15.42 7.46 33.82
C SER A 138 15.63 6.40 32.75
N GLY A 139 14.84 5.32 32.78
CA GLY A 139 14.83 4.30 31.72
C GLY A 139 14.25 4.78 30.38
N ILE A 140 13.85 6.05 30.25
CA ILE A 140 13.39 6.61 28.98
C ILE A 140 14.55 6.60 27.98
N LEU A 141 14.33 5.99 26.80
CA LEU A 141 15.34 5.72 25.77
C LEU A 141 16.49 4.79 26.21
N ALA A 142 16.33 4.06 27.31
CA ALA A 142 17.24 2.97 27.65
C ALA A 142 16.94 1.70 26.81
N ASP A 143 15.70 1.58 26.30
CA ASP A 143 15.28 0.49 25.42
C ASP A 143 14.27 0.98 24.36
N GLY A 144 14.16 0.23 23.26
CA GLY A 144 13.23 0.52 22.18
C GLY A 144 11.78 0.15 22.52
N GLY A 145 10.85 0.60 21.68
CA GLY A 145 9.45 0.18 21.73
C GLY A 145 8.44 1.30 21.84
N LEU A 146 7.19 0.93 22.18
CA LEU A 146 6.06 1.84 22.27
C LEU A 146 5.93 2.42 23.69
N TYR A 147 6.34 3.68 23.85
CA TYR A 147 6.22 4.43 25.10
C TYR A 147 4.81 4.98 25.25
N HIS A 148 4.17 4.71 26.38
CA HIS A 148 2.90 5.33 26.75
C HIS A 148 3.16 6.55 27.61
N VAL A 149 2.84 7.74 27.09
CA VAL A 149 3.01 9.03 27.75
C VAL A 149 1.64 9.57 28.16
N ALA A 150 1.30 9.39 29.43
CA ALA A 150 0.10 9.96 30.02
C ALA A 150 0.37 11.39 30.50
N VAL A 151 -0.24 12.37 29.83
CA VAL A 151 -0.11 13.79 30.16
C VAL A 151 -1.41 14.27 30.80
N THR A 152 -1.31 14.81 32.01
CA THR A 152 -2.45 15.44 32.69
C THR A 152 -2.23 16.94 32.77
N LEU A 153 -3.14 17.71 32.17
CA LEU A 153 -3.22 19.15 32.38
C LEU A 153 -3.88 19.39 33.73
N GLU A 154 -3.15 20.03 34.65
CA GLU A 154 -3.60 20.20 36.03
C GLU A 154 -4.46 21.45 36.19
N LYS A 155 -5.45 21.37 37.08
CA LYS A 155 -6.34 22.47 37.44
C LYS A 155 -5.62 23.73 37.92
N SER A 156 -4.38 23.59 38.41
CA SER A 156 -3.55 24.72 38.85
C SER A 156 -3.02 25.58 37.69
N SER A 157 -3.16 25.12 36.44
CA SER A 157 -2.77 25.88 35.25
C SER A 157 -3.40 27.28 35.23
N THR A 158 -2.58 28.29 34.97
CA THR A 158 -3.02 29.69 34.90
C THR A 158 -3.40 30.11 33.49
N GLY A 159 -2.84 29.46 32.47
CA GLY A 159 -3.17 29.67 31.05
C GLY A 159 -4.42 28.97 30.56
N LEU A 160 -4.96 28.03 31.35
CA LEU A 160 -6.14 27.23 31.03
C LEU A 160 -7.09 27.22 32.22
N GLN A 161 -8.36 27.59 31.99
CA GLN A 161 -9.40 27.42 33.00
C GLN A 161 -9.92 25.98 32.95
N LEU A 162 -9.57 25.20 33.97
CA LEU A 162 -9.94 23.78 34.10
C LEU A 162 -10.84 23.59 35.33
N GLU A 163 -11.99 22.95 35.14
CA GLU A 163 -12.87 22.57 36.26
C GLU A 163 -12.25 21.46 37.13
N GLN A 164 -11.55 20.54 36.46
CA GLN A 164 -10.82 19.40 37.02
C GLN A 164 -9.63 19.07 36.11
N ASP A 165 -8.70 18.27 36.63
CA ASP A 165 -7.56 17.77 35.86
C ASP A 165 -8.03 17.02 34.61
N ARG A 166 -7.29 17.20 33.50
CA ARG A 166 -7.63 16.58 32.22
C ARG A 166 -6.47 15.73 31.70
N LYS A 167 -6.69 14.41 31.65
CA LYS A 167 -5.72 13.43 31.15
C LYS A 167 -5.84 13.22 29.63
N PHE A 168 -4.69 13.07 28.99
CA PHE A 168 -4.47 12.68 27.61
C PHE A 168 -3.49 11.50 27.59
N ASP A 169 -3.76 10.51 26.76
CA ASP A 169 -2.90 9.35 26.57
C ASP A 169 -2.26 9.46 25.18
N LEU A 170 -0.93 9.45 25.14
CA LEU A 170 -0.10 9.55 23.93
C LEU A 170 0.81 8.32 23.84
N TYR A 171 1.19 7.93 22.63
CA TYR A 171 1.98 6.74 22.32
C TYR A 171 3.09 7.07 21.33
N VAL A 172 4.34 6.93 21.79
CA VAL A 172 5.54 7.29 21.01
C VAL A 172 6.37 6.04 20.72
N SER A 173 6.58 5.73 19.44
CA SER A 173 7.44 4.63 19.02
C SER A 173 8.91 5.05 18.94
N ILE A 174 9.79 4.25 19.52
CA ILE A 174 11.24 4.38 19.44
C ILE A 174 11.82 3.12 18.81
N SER A 175 12.61 3.27 17.75
CA SER A 175 13.22 2.10 17.11
C SER A 175 14.46 1.59 17.83
N LYS A 176 14.67 0.28 17.67
CA LYS A 176 15.86 -0.45 18.09
C LYS A 176 16.26 -1.40 16.98
N THR A 177 17.54 -1.46 16.68
CA THR A 177 18.11 -2.42 15.74
C THR A 177 18.70 -3.60 16.51
N GLN A 178 18.25 -4.82 16.20
CA GLN A 178 18.80 -6.06 16.74
C GLN A 178 19.63 -6.75 15.67
N GLU A 179 20.84 -7.16 16.03
CA GLU A 179 21.79 -7.77 15.11
C GLU A 179 21.89 -9.27 15.32
N PHE A 180 21.91 -10.02 14.22
CA PHE A 180 21.95 -11.47 14.20
C PHE A 180 23.11 -11.95 13.32
N GLN A 181 23.75 -13.02 13.74
CA GLN A 181 24.79 -13.72 12.97
C GLN A 181 24.15 -14.97 12.38
N VAL A 182 24.18 -15.12 11.05
CA VAL A 182 23.61 -16.26 10.35
C VAL A 182 24.63 -16.92 9.44
N ASP A 183 24.63 -18.24 9.40
CA ASP A 183 25.50 -19.00 8.52
C ASP A 183 24.89 -19.11 7.13
N THR A 184 25.62 -18.63 6.14
CA THR A 184 25.25 -18.72 4.71
C THR A 184 26.28 -19.59 3.97
N GLN A 185 26.00 -19.92 2.71
CA GLN A 185 26.98 -20.61 1.85
C GLN A 185 28.27 -19.79 1.66
N GLN A 186 28.21 -18.46 1.87
CA GLN A 186 29.32 -17.53 1.72
C GLN A 186 30.01 -17.22 3.08
N GLY A 187 29.71 -18.00 4.11
CA GLY A 187 30.20 -17.82 5.48
C GLY A 187 29.19 -17.12 6.39
N THR A 188 29.60 -16.83 7.61
CA THR A 188 28.77 -16.15 8.60
C THR A 188 28.55 -14.70 8.19
N GLN A 189 27.29 -14.32 8.01
CA GLN A 189 26.84 -12.99 7.61
C GLN A 189 26.13 -12.31 8.78
N LYS A 190 26.23 -10.99 8.83
CA LYS A 190 25.49 -10.17 9.78
C LYS A 190 24.20 -9.70 9.12
N MET A 191 23.08 -9.89 9.80
CA MET A 191 21.77 -9.36 9.41
C MET A 191 21.19 -8.58 10.59
N SER A 192 20.21 -7.72 10.35
CA SER A 192 19.56 -6.99 11.43
C SER A 192 18.05 -6.89 11.23
N VAL A 193 17.33 -6.74 12.33
CA VAL A 193 15.92 -6.36 12.32
C VAL A 193 15.76 -5.09 13.12
N LYS A 194 15.22 -4.04 12.49
CA LYS A 194 14.78 -2.82 13.16
C LYS A 194 13.31 -2.95 13.52
N THR A 195 13.03 -2.84 14.81
CA THR A 195 11.69 -2.90 15.40
C THR A 195 11.35 -1.58 16.07
N TYR A 196 10.06 -1.25 16.09
CA TYR A 196 9.52 -0.04 16.69
C TYR A 196 8.55 -0.35 17.86
N TYR A 197 8.47 -1.63 18.25
CA TYR A 197 7.47 -2.15 19.17
C TYR A 197 8.09 -3.01 20.27
N ALA A 198 8.41 -4.26 19.97
CA ALA A 198 9.01 -5.19 20.92
C ALA A 198 10.26 -5.85 20.32
N ASP A 199 11.09 -6.41 21.18
CA ASP A 199 12.26 -7.17 20.77
C ASP A 199 11.86 -8.37 19.90
N VAL A 200 12.81 -8.78 19.07
CA VAL A 200 12.61 -9.80 18.05
C VAL A 200 13.27 -11.07 18.55
N GLU A 201 12.51 -12.16 18.49
CA GLU A 201 12.90 -13.48 18.94
C GLU A 201 12.98 -14.44 17.74
N ASP A 202 13.64 -15.58 17.94
CA ASP A 202 13.67 -16.69 16.97
C ASP A 202 14.08 -16.32 15.54
N PHE A 203 14.99 -15.35 15.39
CA PHE A 203 15.53 -14.98 14.07
C PHE A 203 16.27 -16.17 13.45
N ALA A 204 15.85 -16.58 12.26
CA ALA A 204 16.42 -17.69 11.52
C ALA A 204 16.54 -17.38 10.02
N TYR A 205 17.54 -18.02 9.40
CA TYR A 205 17.78 -17.99 7.96
C TYR A 205 17.86 -19.42 7.44
N ASP A 206 17.09 -19.73 6.40
CA ASP A 206 17.13 -21.01 5.70
C ASP A 206 18.03 -20.90 4.45
N PRO A 207 19.17 -21.61 4.40
CA PRO A 207 20.11 -21.53 3.28
C PRO A 207 19.61 -22.22 2.01
N ASP A 208 18.58 -23.07 2.07
CA ASP A 208 18.09 -23.81 0.91
C ASP A 208 17.24 -22.93 -0.02
N ASP A 209 16.35 -22.13 0.55
CA ASP A 209 15.43 -21.25 -0.19
C ASP A 209 15.57 -19.75 0.13
N GLY A 210 16.46 -19.39 1.06
CA GLY A 210 16.70 -18.00 1.44
C GLY A 210 15.62 -17.40 2.33
N ARG A 211 14.75 -18.21 2.95
CA ARG A 211 13.73 -17.71 3.88
C ARG A 211 14.37 -17.09 5.12
N LEU A 212 13.91 -15.90 5.48
CA LEU A 212 14.16 -15.28 6.78
C LEU A 212 12.88 -15.38 7.60
N SER A 213 13.00 -15.74 8.88
CA SER A 213 11.86 -15.77 9.80
C SER A 213 12.25 -15.19 11.16
N PHE A 214 11.30 -14.53 11.81
CA PHE A 214 11.48 -14.01 13.16
C PHE A 214 10.12 -13.72 13.80
N SER A 215 10.08 -13.65 15.13
CA SER A 215 8.85 -13.42 15.88
C SER A 215 8.99 -12.19 16.77
N MET A 216 7.87 -11.51 17.03
CA MET A 216 7.81 -10.39 17.97
C MET A 216 6.59 -10.55 18.86
N PRO A 217 6.69 -10.38 20.19
CA PRO A 217 5.52 -10.36 21.07
C PRO A 217 4.47 -9.34 20.59
N PHE A 218 3.21 -9.76 20.46
CA PHE A 218 2.13 -8.91 19.97
C PHE A 218 0.78 -9.36 20.52
N ASP A 219 0.00 -8.41 21.05
CA ASP A 219 -1.37 -8.67 21.51
C ASP A 219 -2.37 -8.57 20.36
N TRP A 220 -2.90 -9.72 19.93
CA TRP A 220 -3.91 -9.79 18.88
C TRP A 220 -5.33 -9.44 19.35
N SER A 221 -5.52 -9.00 20.60
CA SER A 221 -6.83 -8.56 21.08
C SER A 221 -7.39 -7.43 20.21
N ALA A 222 -8.67 -7.51 19.84
CA ALA A 222 -9.30 -6.51 18.98
C ALA A 222 -9.19 -5.07 19.56
N GLN A 223 -9.18 -4.95 20.88
CA GLN A 223 -8.97 -3.67 21.56
C GLN A 223 -7.56 -3.11 21.28
N TYR A 224 -6.52 -3.92 21.43
CA TYR A 224 -5.15 -3.50 21.15
C TYR A 224 -4.94 -3.24 19.66
N VAL A 225 -5.33 -4.18 18.79
CA VAL A 225 -5.19 -4.05 17.33
C VAL A 225 -5.85 -2.77 16.82
N SER A 226 -7.03 -2.39 17.34
CA SER A 226 -7.72 -1.15 16.93
C SER A 226 -6.96 0.13 17.25
N GLN A 227 -5.98 0.08 18.16
CA GLN A 227 -5.15 1.22 18.57
C GLN A 227 -3.83 1.27 17.81
N VAL A 228 -3.37 0.14 17.24
CA VAL A 228 -2.15 0.07 16.44
C VAL A 228 -2.42 0.62 15.05
N GLN A 229 -1.76 1.72 14.72
CA GLN A 229 -1.95 2.39 13.43
C GLN A 229 -1.11 1.75 12.33
N LEU A 230 0.14 1.47 12.65
CA LEU A 230 1.12 0.91 11.73
C LEU A 230 2.13 0.07 12.49
N VAL A 231 2.26 -1.21 12.14
CA VAL A 231 3.48 -1.98 12.43
C VAL A 231 4.44 -1.80 11.26
N HIS A 232 5.59 -1.19 11.56
CA HIS A 232 6.70 -1.06 10.63
C HIS A 232 7.86 -1.88 11.18
N MET A 233 8.39 -2.79 10.37
CA MET A 233 9.60 -3.55 10.68
C MET A 233 10.54 -3.44 9.49
N GLU A 234 11.85 -3.43 9.75
CA GLU A 234 12.85 -3.42 8.68
C GLU A 234 13.78 -4.61 8.86
N VAL A 235 13.96 -5.41 7.82
CA VAL A 235 14.93 -6.50 7.80
C VAL A 235 16.07 -6.10 6.89
N GLU A 236 17.26 -5.94 7.45
CA GLU A 236 18.47 -5.59 6.71
C GLU A 236 19.35 -6.82 6.53
N PHE A 237 19.79 -7.08 5.30
CA PHE A 237 20.74 -8.14 4.99
C PHE A 237 21.72 -7.73 3.88
N PRO A 238 22.94 -8.30 3.84
CA PRO A 238 23.93 -7.93 2.84
C PRO A 238 23.47 -8.31 1.42
N LYS A 239 23.64 -7.40 0.46
CA LYS A 239 23.33 -7.64 -0.96
C LYS A 239 24.16 -8.76 -1.58
N ALA A 240 25.28 -9.11 -0.95
CA ALA A 240 26.16 -10.19 -1.37
C ALA A 240 25.54 -11.59 -1.17
N VAL A 241 24.51 -11.74 -0.32
CA VAL A 241 23.89 -13.05 -0.01
C VAL A 241 23.15 -13.58 -1.23
N GLU A 242 23.74 -14.56 -1.93
CA GLU A 242 23.26 -15.05 -3.23
C GLU A 242 21.79 -15.51 -3.22
N LYS A 243 21.37 -16.22 -2.17
CA LYS A 243 19.99 -16.70 -2.04
C LYS A 243 18.97 -15.59 -1.81
N LEU A 244 19.41 -14.44 -1.31
CA LEU A 244 18.57 -13.26 -1.09
C LEU A 244 18.63 -12.29 -2.27
N GLN A 245 19.47 -12.51 -3.29
CA GLN A 245 19.49 -11.70 -4.51
C GLN A 245 18.24 -11.98 -5.35
N SER A 246 17.22 -11.16 -5.15
CA SER A 246 15.92 -11.32 -5.79
C SER A 246 15.39 -10.00 -6.31
N ASN A 247 14.49 -10.08 -7.29
CA ASN A 247 13.79 -8.94 -7.85
C ASN A 247 12.53 -8.57 -7.05
N GLY A 248 12.11 -9.43 -6.12
CA GLY A 248 10.98 -9.22 -5.23
C GLY A 248 11.01 -10.19 -4.05
N TYR A 249 10.17 -9.93 -3.05
CA TYR A 249 9.96 -10.82 -1.92
C TYR A 249 8.47 -11.01 -1.66
N SER A 250 8.12 -12.16 -1.08
CA SER A 250 6.83 -12.40 -0.47
C SER A 250 6.98 -12.43 1.04
N GLY A 251 6.09 -11.72 1.73
CA GLY A 251 6.02 -11.75 3.18
C GLY A 251 4.78 -12.49 3.68
N THR A 252 4.88 -13.15 4.83
CA THR A 252 3.74 -13.64 5.60
C THR A 252 3.81 -13.12 7.04
N VAL A 253 2.64 -13.02 7.68
CA VAL A 253 2.53 -12.76 9.12
C VAL A 253 1.58 -13.80 9.70
N ASN A 254 2.05 -14.59 10.67
CA ASN A 254 1.32 -15.72 11.27
C ASN A 254 0.75 -16.67 10.20
N GLY A 255 1.51 -16.88 9.10
CA GLY A 255 1.09 -17.70 7.96
C GLY A 255 0.14 -17.04 6.96
N VAL A 256 -0.38 -15.84 7.26
CA VAL A 256 -1.24 -15.07 6.36
C VAL A 256 -0.36 -14.35 5.33
N ALA A 257 -0.63 -14.57 4.05
CA ALA A 257 0.14 -13.94 2.97
C ALA A 257 -0.13 -12.44 2.87
N LEU A 258 0.94 -11.65 2.79
CA LEU A 258 0.85 -10.20 2.66
C LEU A 258 0.65 -9.74 1.21
N THR A 259 -0.02 -8.60 1.07
CA THR A 259 -0.17 -7.87 -0.20
C THR A 259 1.15 -7.22 -0.60
N PRO A 260 1.38 -6.91 -1.91
CA PRO A 260 2.65 -6.33 -2.37
C PRO A 260 3.02 -5.02 -1.66
N ASP A 261 2.04 -4.16 -1.40
CA ASP A 261 2.19 -2.86 -0.72
C ASP A 261 2.50 -2.99 0.79
N ALA A 262 2.61 -4.21 1.32
CA ALA A 262 3.02 -4.47 2.69
C ALA A 262 4.49 -4.91 2.82
N VAL A 263 5.17 -5.22 1.70
CA VAL A 263 6.54 -5.71 1.67
C VAL A 263 7.34 -4.89 0.66
N LEU A 264 8.08 -3.90 1.16
CA LEU A 264 8.74 -2.89 0.33
C LEU A 264 10.27 -3.07 0.37
N ILE A 265 10.94 -2.92 -0.78
CA ILE A 265 12.40 -3.01 -0.88
C ILE A 265 13.00 -1.60 -0.83
N ASP A 266 14.02 -1.43 -0.01
CA ASP A 266 14.88 -0.25 0.02
C ASP A 266 16.35 -0.66 -0.17
N ASP A 267 16.89 -0.33 -1.35
CA ASP A 267 18.29 -0.52 -1.73
C ASP A 267 19.10 0.78 -1.71
N TYR A 268 18.49 1.88 -1.28
CA TYR A 268 19.09 3.20 -1.28
C TYR A 268 19.74 3.51 0.07
N SER A 269 19.08 3.16 1.18
CA SER A 269 19.52 3.56 2.53
C SER A 269 20.95 3.08 2.87
N PHE A 270 21.32 1.90 2.39
CA PHE A 270 22.64 1.31 2.64
C PHE A 270 23.27 0.79 1.35
N PRO A 271 24.52 1.17 1.02
CA PRO A 271 25.17 0.74 -0.22
C PRO A 271 25.29 -0.78 -0.34
N ASP A 272 25.72 -1.44 0.74
CA ASP A 272 26.09 -2.86 0.75
C ASP A 272 24.98 -3.77 1.29
N SER A 273 23.90 -3.18 1.83
CA SER A 273 22.78 -3.90 2.43
C SER A 273 21.47 -3.59 1.72
N ARG A 274 20.61 -4.58 1.63
CA ARG A 274 19.21 -4.39 1.24
C ARG A 274 18.37 -4.36 2.50
N VAL A 275 17.43 -3.42 2.56
CA VAL A 275 16.41 -3.35 3.58
C VAL A 275 15.08 -3.79 2.98
N VAL A 276 14.34 -4.62 3.70
CA VAL A 276 12.96 -4.98 3.34
C VAL A 276 12.03 -4.58 4.48
N HIS A 277 11.06 -3.72 4.16
CA HIS A 277 10.10 -3.20 5.13
C HIS A 277 8.83 -4.05 5.14
N PHE A 278 8.38 -4.42 6.33
CA PHE A 278 7.00 -4.85 6.56
C PHE A 278 6.18 -3.64 7.01
N VAL A 279 5.13 -3.29 6.27
CA VAL A 279 4.28 -2.11 6.54
C VAL A 279 2.83 -2.54 6.67
N LEU A 280 2.40 -2.76 7.91
CA LEU A 280 1.08 -3.29 8.26
C LEU A 280 0.23 -2.22 8.93
N ASN A 281 -0.70 -1.63 8.19
CA ASN A 281 -1.65 -0.69 8.75
C ASN A 281 -2.76 -1.42 9.54
N ASN A 282 -3.58 -0.63 10.25
CA ASN A 282 -4.68 -1.15 11.05
C ASN A 282 -5.60 -2.14 10.32
N ALA A 283 -5.95 -1.86 9.05
CA ALA A 283 -6.84 -2.73 8.27
C ALA A 283 -6.19 -4.09 7.96
N LYS A 284 -4.90 -4.11 7.63
CA LYS A 284 -4.12 -5.34 7.44
C LYS A 284 -4.02 -6.13 8.74
N LEU A 285 -3.70 -5.46 9.84
CA LEU A 285 -3.60 -6.07 11.17
C LEU A 285 -4.94 -6.70 11.61
N ALA A 286 -6.05 -6.00 11.39
CA ALA A 286 -7.38 -6.52 11.70
C ALA A 286 -7.71 -7.80 10.91
N GLY A 287 -7.35 -7.86 9.62
CA GLY A 287 -7.53 -9.06 8.81
C GLY A 287 -6.68 -10.23 9.30
N ILE A 288 -5.42 -9.99 9.65
CA ILE A 288 -4.53 -11.03 10.22
C ILE A 288 -5.06 -11.52 11.57
N ALA A 289 -5.58 -10.61 12.41
CA ALA A 289 -6.13 -10.94 13.73
C ALA A 289 -7.31 -11.91 13.70
N GLU A 290 -8.01 -12.07 12.56
CA GLU A 290 -9.07 -13.07 12.40
C GLU A 290 -8.52 -14.50 12.32
N GLU A 291 -7.28 -14.66 11.86
CA GLU A 291 -6.63 -15.96 11.64
C GLU A 291 -5.51 -16.24 12.65
N ALA A 292 -4.91 -15.20 13.23
CA ALA A 292 -3.79 -15.32 14.15
C ALA A 292 -4.17 -16.04 15.45
N THR A 293 -3.42 -17.09 15.77
CA THR A 293 -3.52 -17.79 17.06
C THR A 293 -2.19 -17.65 17.80
N GLY A 294 -2.16 -16.93 18.92
CA GLY A 294 -0.93 -16.77 19.72
C GLY A 294 -0.81 -15.43 20.43
N GLN A 295 0.36 -15.19 21.04
CA GLN A 295 0.76 -13.92 21.65
C GLN A 295 1.96 -13.29 20.92
N SER A 296 2.24 -13.74 19.69
CA SER A 296 3.34 -13.28 18.86
C SER A 296 2.86 -12.96 17.44
N MET A 297 3.56 -12.03 16.80
CA MET A 297 3.51 -11.74 15.39
C MET A 297 4.71 -12.44 14.73
N ASP A 298 4.44 -13.48 13.94
CA ASP A 298 5.48 -14.32 13.34
C ASP A 298 5.66 -13.91 11.89
N PHE A 299 6.83 -13.36 11.55
CA PHE A 299 7.15 -12.87 10.22
C PHE A 299 7.93 -13.90 9.43
N GLU A 300 7.60 -14.06 8.15
CA GLU A 300 8.47 -14.72 7.18
C GLU A 300 8.68 -13.84 5.96
N LEU A 301 9.91 -13.83 5.45
CA LEU A 301 10.29 -13.20 4.20
C LEU A 301 10.94 -14.23 3.29
N VAL A 302 10.39 -14.39 2.08
CA VAL A 302 10.89 -15.37 1.10
C VAL A 302 11.23 -14.66 -0.21
N PRO A 303 12.43 -14.88 -0.78
CA PRO A 303 12.79 -14.42 -2.12
C PRO A 303 11.79 -14.91 -3.18
N ALA A 304 11.25 -13.98 -3.97
CA ALA A 304 10.31 -14.27 -5.04
C ALA A 304 10.96 -14.05 -6.42
N SER A 305 11.08 -15.12 -7.21
CA SER A 305 11.62 -15.05 -8.59
C SER A 305 10.76 -14.20 -9.54
N VAL A 306 9.49 -14.04 -9.21
CA VAL A 306 8.55 -13.13 -9.88
C VAL A 306 8.25 -11.98 -8.91
N PRO A 307 8.70 -10.75 -9.20
CA PRO A 307 8.31 -9.58 -8.41
C PRO A 307 6.80 -9.36 -8.52
N LYS A 308 6.19 -8.94 -7.41
CA LYS A 308 4.83 -8.40 -7.44
C LYS A 308 4.92 -6.91 -7.77
N PHE A 309 4.17 -6.48 -8.78
CA PHE A 309 4.20 -5.11 -9.29
C PHE A 309 2.93 -4.30 -8.92
N PRO A 310 3.00 -2.96 -8.96
CA PRO A 310 4.22 -2.15 -9.13
C PRO A 310 5.12 -2.21 -7.87
N LEU A 311 6.40 -1.87 -8.03
CA LEU A 311 7.29 -1.59 -6.90
C LEU A 311 7.25 -0.09 -6.63
N ASP A 312 6.97 0.27 -5.38
CA ASP A 312 6.95 1.66 -4.92
C ASP A 312 8.34 2.01 -4.36
N LEU A 313 9.00 3.01 -4.94
CA LEU A 313 10.35 3.43 -4.59
C LEU A 313 10.36 4.92 -4.26
N TYR A 314 10.45 5.24 -2.98
CA TYR A 314 10.50 6.63 -2.54
C TYR A 314 11.81 7.32 -2.95
N SER A 315 11.71 8.61 -3.30
CA SER A 315 12.89 9.42 -3.59
C SER A 315 13.70 9.72 -2.33
N THR A 316 14.91 10.24 -2.50
CA THR A 316 15.86 10.56 -1.42
C THR A 316 15.30 11.38 -0.26
N THR A 317 14.33 12.26 -0.51
CA THR A 317 13.65 13.05 0.55
C THR A 317 12.19 12.65 0.73
N GLU A 318 11.80 11.48 0.19
CA GLU A 318 10.43 10.97 0.14
C GLU A 318 9.43 11.93 -0.51
N LYS A 319 9.92 12.88 -1.30
CA LYS A 319 9.08 13.86 -2.00
C LYS A 319 8.28 13.23 -3.13
N TYR A 320 8.82 12.19 -3.75
CA TYR A 320 8.20 11.48 -4.86
C TYR A 320 8.14 9.98 -4.56
N ASP A 321 7.04 9.34 -4.95
CA ASP A 321 6.99 7.88 -5.14
C ASP A 321 7.26 7.56 -6.62
N TRP A 322 8.38 6.89 -6.89
CA TRP A 322 8.71 6.39 -8.22
C TRP A 322 8.28 4.93 -8.35
N GLN A 323 7.09 4.74 -8.90
CA GLN A 323 6.62 3.39 -9.15
C GLN A 323 7.25 2.81 -10.39
N VAL A 324 7.78 1.59 -10.29
CA VAL A 324 8.39 0.87 -11.41
C VAL A 324 7.85 -0.54 -11.52
N ALA A 325 7.61 -0.96 -12.76
CA ALA A 325 7.32 -2.33 -13.13
C ALA A 325 8.12 -2.69 -14.38
N TRP A 326 8.35 -3.98 -14.61
CA TRP A 326 9.00 -4.44 -15.83
C TRP A 326 8.41 -5.74 -16.38
N GLY A 327 8.68 -5.99 -17.66
CA GLY A 327 8.35 -7.22 -18.36
C GLY A 327 9.44 -7.60 -19.36
N PRO A 328 9.86 -8.87 -19.46
CA PRO A 328 9.37 -10.03 -18.70
C PRO A 328 9.73 -9.97 -17.20
N GLU A 329 8.93 -10.63 -16.36
CA GLU A 329 9.09 -10.64 -14.88
C GLU A 329 10.49 -11.13 -14.46
N VAL A 330 11.02 -12.11 -15.20
CA VAL A 330 12.41 -12.58 -15.10
C VAL A 330 13.24 -11.95 -16.21
N MET A 331 14.17 -11.07 -15.84
CA MET A 331 15.08 -10.45 -16.80
C MET A 331 16.19 -11.43 -17.21
N LYS A 332 16.45 -11.51 -18.52
CA LYS A 332 17.51 -12.33 -19.11
C LYS A 332 18.32 -11.52 -20.11
N THR A 333 19.62 -11.82 -20.21
CA THR A 333 20.46 -11.20 -21.25
C THR A 333 19.96 -11.54 -22.65
N GLY A 334 20.08 -10.59 -23.57
CA GLY A 334 19.60 -10.71 -24.95
C GLY A 334 18.07 -10.67 -25.13
N ALA A 335 17.29 -10.68 -24.05
CA ALA A 335 15.85 -10.47 -24.09
C ALA A 335 15.51 -8.99 -23.88
N LEU A 336 14.52 -8.50 -24.63
CA LEU A 336 14.04 -7.13 -24.48
C LEU A 336 13.26 -7.00 -23.17
N THR A 337 13.70 -6.10 -22.30
CA THR A 337 13.00 -5.73 -21.06
C THR A 337 12.31 -4.39 -21.26
N THR A 338 11.01 -4.34 -21.01
CA THR A 338 10.21 -3.10 -20.98
C THR A 338 10.00 -2.70 -19.54
N PHE A 339 10.42 -1.50 -19.18
CA PHE A 339 10.09 -0.81 -17.93
C PHE A 339 8.90 0.09 -18.18
N ALA A 340 7.91 0.08 -17.29
CA ALA A 340 7.00 1.21 -17.18
C ALA A 340 6.99 1.75 -15.78
N MET A 341 6.88 3.06 -15.74
CA MET A 341 7.17 3.83 -14.55
C MET A 341 6.15 4.95 -14.44
N ASN A 342 5.90 5.39 -13.22
CA ASN A 342 5.19 6.63 -12.99
C ASN A 342 5.82 7.37 -11.80
N ILE A 343 5.50 8.66 -11.67
CA ILE A 343 5.91 9.46 -10.51
C ILE A 343 4.64 9.98 -9.86
N GLN A 344 4.48 9.73 -8.56
CA GLN A 344 3.35 10.16 -7.75
C GLN A 344 3.80 11.09 -6.62
N ASP A 345 2.86 11.92 -6.20
CA ASP A 345 2.92 12.58 -4.89
C ASP A 345 2.53 11.54 -3.82
N PRO A 346 3.42 11.23 -2.87
CA PRO A 346 3.19 10.13 -1.93
C PRO A 346 2.08 10.40 -0.91
N ALA A 347 1.72 11.67 -0.67
CA ALA A 347 0.65 12.02 0.25
C ALA A 347 -0.74 11.87 -0.40
N THR A 348 -0.84 12.09 -1.71
CA THR A 348 -2.11 12.12 -2.44
C THR A 348 -2.29 10.95 -3.40
N THR A 349 -1.21 10.23 -3.75
CA THR A 349 -1.14 9.21 -4.82
C THR A 349 -1.42 9.78 -6.22
N ASP A 350 -1.49 11.10 -6.36
CA ASP A 350 -1.74 11.76 -7.64
C ASP A 350 -0.48 11.73 -8.52
N LEU A 351 -0.67 11.46 -9.82
CA LEU A 351 0.42 11.52 -10.79
C LEU A 351 0.99 12.93 -10.91
N VAL A 352 2.31 13.04 -10.82
CA VAL A 352 3.02 14.30 -11.02
C VAL A 352 3.00 14.66 -12.51
N ARG A 353 2.32 15.74 -12.84
CA ARG A 353 2.21 16.23 -14.24
C ARG A 353 3.51 16.86 -14.72
N ASN A 354 3.75 16.76 -16.02
CA ASN A 354 4.97 17.26 -16.68
C ASN A 354 6.25 16.72 -16.02
N ALA A 355 6.19 15.50 -15.50
CA ALA A 355 7.31 14.92 -14.79
C ALA A 355 8.46 14.56 -15.74
N SER A 356 9.68 14.58 -15.23
CA SER A 356 10.86 14.12 -15.95
C SER A 356 11.94 13.59 -15.01
N PHE A 357 12.74 12.64 -15.46
CA PHE A 357 13.87 12.10 -14.70
C PHE A 357 14.90 11.47 -15.65
N ASP A 358 16.10 11.19 -15.14
CA ASP A 358 17.12 10.43 -15.84
C ASP A 358 16.95 8.95 -15.48
N PHE A 359 16.57 8.14 -16.45
CA PHE A 359 16.60 6.67 -16.34
C PHE A 359 18.05 6.22 -16.46
N VAL A 360 18.59 5.59 -15.41
CA VAL A 360 19.99 5.18 -15.30
C VAL A 360 20.08 3.70 -14.98
N LEU A 361 20.99 3.00 -15.67
CA LEU A 361 21.43 1.66 -15.28
C LEU A 361 22.91 1.71 -14.93
N GLU A 362 23.26 1.12 -13.79
CA GLU A 362 24.64 0.97 -13.33
C GLU A 362 24.96 -0.51 -13.11
N LYS A 363 26.21 -0.89 -13.36
CA LYS A 363 26.74 -2.23 -13.09
C LYS A 363 28.14 -2.06 -12.49
N ASP A 364 28.42 -2.75 -11.38
CA ASP A 364 29.71 -2.70 -10.70
C ASP A 364 30.18 -1.26 -10.39
N GLY A 365 29.24 -0.41 -9.96
CA GLY A 365 29.48 1.00 -9.64
C GLY A 365 29.78 1.90 -10.86
N ARG A 366 29.55 1.40 -12.08
CA ARG A 366 29.72 2.17 -13.33
C ARG A 366 28.40 2.35 -14.04
N GLU A 367 28.11 3.59 -14.44
CA GLU A 367 27.00 3.88 -15.33
C GLU A 367 27.21 3.22 -16.69
N VAL A 368 26.28 2.34 -17.07
CA VAL A 368 26.27 1.66 -18.37
C VAL A 368 25.22 2.25 -19.31
N TYR A 369 24.24 2.98 -18.78
CA TYR A 369 23.17 3.58 -19.56
C TYR A 369 22.55 4.80 -18.86
N ARG A 370 22.20 5.82 -19.65
CA ARG A 370 21.43 6.99 -19.20
C ARG A 370 20.53 7.53 -20.31
N GLN A 371 19.28 7.80 -19.97
CA GLN A 371 18.35 8.53 -20.85
C GLN A 371 17.44 9.46 -20.04
N ARG A 372 17.33 10.73 -20.45
CA ARG A 372 16.31 11.65 -19.91
C ARG A 372 14.93 11.24 -20.45
N LEU A 373 13.99 11.00 -19.56
CA LEU A 373 12.59 10.75 -19.87
C LEU A 373 11.72 11.93 -19.39
N SER A 374 10.71 12.29 -20.17
CA SER A 374 9.75 13.36 -19.83
C SER A 374 8.34 12.97 -20.26
N SER A 375 7.34 13.30 -19.44
CA SER A 375 5.93 12.94 -19.66
C SER A 375 4.97 13.99 -19.12
N ASN A 376 4.06 14.47 -19.96
CA ASN A 376 3.01 15.42 -19.53
C ASN A 376 2.04 14.81 -18.50
N GLN A 377 1.88 13.48 -18.50
CA GLN A 377 0.94 12.75 -17.63
C GLN A 377 1.60 12.09 -16.43
N GLY A 378 2.93 12.16 -16.29
CA GLY A 378 3.64 11.49 -15.19
C GLY A 378 3.82 9.99 -15.37
N ILE A 379 3.53 9.45 -16.56
CA ILE A 379 3.66 8.01 -16.91
C ILE A 379 4.72 7.85 -17.99
N PHE A 380 5.58 6.85 -17.84
CA PHE A 380 6.75 6.60 -18.68
C PHE A 380 6.83 5.13 -19.09
N SER A 381 7.43 4.87 -20.25
CA SER A 381 7.80 3.53 -20.70
C SER A 381 9.17 3.60 -21.35
N HIS A 382 10.03 2.64 -21.04
CA HIS A 382 11.36 2.55 -21.59
C HIS A 382 11.76 1.09 -21.84
N GLN A 383 12.54 0.83 -22.88
CA GLN A 383 12.94 -0.53 -23.25
C GLN A 383 14.46 -0.64 -23.27
N TYR A 384 14.98 -1.73 -22.71
CA TYR A 384 16.41 -2.00 -22.65
C TYR A 384 16.69 -3.50 -22.79
N THR A 385 17.79 -3.84 -23.46
CA THR A 385 18.26 -5.23 -23.60
C THR A 385 19.59 -5.37 -22.89
N PHE A 386 19.63 -6.20 -21.84
CA PHE A 386 20.85 -6.43 -21.07
C PHE A 386 21.84 -7.31 -21.85
N ALA A 387 23.11 -6.87 -21.89
CA ALA A 387 24.17 -7.60 -22.56
C ALA A 387 24.84 -8.65 -21.66
N GLU A 388 24.94 -8.38 -20.36
CA GLU A 388 25.67 -9.20 -19.39
C GLU A 388 24.78 -9.59 -18.21
N PRO A 389 24.90 -10.81 -17.67
CA PRO A 389 24.13 -11.22 -16.50
C PRO A 389 24.72 -10.57 -15.24
N GLY A 390 23.98 -10.65 -14.13
CA GLY A 390 24.37 -10.15 -12.83
C GLY A 390 23.45 -9.04 -12.33
N THR A 391 23.87 -8.39 -11.26
CA THR A 391 23.11 -7.32 -10.61
C THR A 391 23.36 -5.98 -11.30
N TYR A 392 22.29 -5.22 -11.51
CA TYR A 392 22.32 -3.85 -11.99
C TYR A 392 21.58 -2.96 -11.01
N THR A 393 22.03 -1.72 -10.82
CA THR A 393 21.23 -0.69 -10.16
C THR A 393 20.40 0.03 -11.21
N LEU A 394 19.08 -0.03 -11.07
CA LEU A 394 18.11 0.73 -11.85
C LEU A 394 17.71 1.97 -11.06
N ALA A 395 17.91 3.17 -11.61
CA ALA A 395 17.65 4.42 -10.91
C ALA A 395 16.89 5.45 -11.75
N ALA A 396 16.00 6.19 -11.09
CA ALA A 396 15.53 7.49 -11.53
C ALA A 396 16.34 8.56 -10.82
N ARG A 397 17.10 9.38 -11.56
CA ARG A 397 17.90 10.49 -11.02
C ARG A 397 17.39 11.84 -11.52
N ASN A 398 17.69 12.91 -10.79
CA ASN A 398 17.32 14.27 -11.19
C ASN A 398 15.81 14.43 -11.45
N ILE A 399 14.97 13.86 -10.57
CA ILE A 399 13.51 13.89 -10.73
C ILE A 399 13.04 15.35 -10.74
N ASN A 400 12.33 15.73 -11.80
CA ASN A 400 11.90 17.10 -12.11
C ASN A 400 13.00 18.16 -12.13
N GLY A 401 14.25 17.75 -12.34
CA GLY A 401 15.40 18.66 -12.31
C GLY A 401 15.84 19.04 -10.89
N GLU A 402 15.27 18.39 -9.89
CA GLU A 402 15.65 18.52 -8.48
C GLU A 402 16.68 17.45 -8.11
N ASN A 403 17.41 17.63 -7.02
CA ASN A 403 18.36 16.64 -6.51
C ASN A 403 17.65 15.49 -5.78
N GLU A 404 16.68 14.89 -6.46
CA GLU A 404 15.89 13.75 -6.01
C GLU A 404 16.19 12.53 -6.86
N SER A 405 16.37 11.38 -6.21
CA SER A 405 16.57 10.10 -6.87
C SER A 405 15.90 8.94 -6.13
N ALA A 406 15.53 7.90 -6.87
CA ALA A 406 15.05 6.62 -6.36
C ALA A 406 15.76 5.49 -7.12
N GLN A 407 16.05 4.36 -6.48
CA GLN A 407 16.79 3.26 -7.10
C GLN A 407 16.43 1.88 -6.53
N ILE A 408 16.70 0.84 -7.31
CA ILE A 408 16.57 -0.56 -6.92
C ILE A 408 17.65 -1.42 -7.60
N ASP A 409 18.15 -2.43 -6.92
CA ASP A 409 19.02 -3.43 -7.53
C ASP A 409 18.20 -4.57 -8.15
N ILE A 410 18.39 -4.77 -9.46
CA ILE A 410 17.72 -5.78 -10.27
C ILE A 410 18.71 -6.88 -10.67
N VAL A 411 18.25 -8.13 -10.63
CA VAL A 411 19.00 -9.32 -11.03
C VAL A 411 18.65 -9.69 -12.46
N VAL A 412 19.68 -9.78 -13.31
CA VAL A 412 19.57 -10.20 -14.72
C VAL A 412 20.24 -11.56 -14.90
N LEU A 413 19.50 -12.55 -15.37
CA LEU A 413 20.01 -13.90 -15.59
C LEU A 413 20.64 -14.07 -16.98
N GLN A 414 21.51 -15.06 -17.15
CA GLN A 414 22.07 -15.40 -18.44
C GLN A 414 20.99 -15.96 -19.38
N GLY A 415 20.81 -15.34 -20.55
CA GLY A 415 20.03 -15.88 -21.66
C GLY A 415 20.87 -16.85 -22.49
N THR A 416 20.24 -17.92 -22.98
CA THR A 416 20.83 -18.86 -23.96
C THR A 416 20.17 -18.62 -25.32
N THR A 417 20.87 -18.05 -26.30
CA THR A 417 20.32 -17.66 -27.63
C THR A 417 20.63 -18.68 -28.76
N PRO A 418 19.92 -18.69 -29.92
CA PRO A 418 19.31 -17.56 -30.64
C PRO A 418 17.77 -17.58 -30.78
N ALA A 419 17.19 -16.37 -30.69
CA ALA A 419 15.88 -15.95 -31.20
C ALA A 419 14.74 -16.98 -31.05
N GLU A 420 14.27 -17.19 -29.81
CA GLU A 420 12.89 -17.66 -29.67
C GLU A 420 11.97 -16.58 -30.25
N GLN A 421 11.15 -17.00 -31.22
CA GLN A 421 10.02 -16.21 -31.70
C GLN A 421 9.28 -15.62 -30.50
N PRO A 422 8.77 -14.38 -30.57
CA PRO A 422 8.07 -13.79 -29.44
C PRO A 422 6.94 -14.75 -29.04
N GLN A 423 7.14 -15.44 -27.91
CA GLN A 423 6.04 -16.05 -27.18
C GLN A 423 5.06 -14.92 -26.99
N GLN A 424 3.92 -14.99 -27.67
CA GLN A 424 2.93 -13.92 -27.62
C GLN A 424 2.63 -13.66 -26.15
N PRO A 425 2.97 -12.47 -25.63
CA PRO A 425 2.73 -12.18 -24.23
C PRO A 425 1.23 -12.33 -23.99
N SER A 426 0.87 -13.05 -22.93
CA SER A 426 -0.50 -13.17 -22.42
C SER A 426 -0.96 -11.83 -21.82
N GLY A 427 -0.86 -10.75 -22.59
CA GLY A 427 -1.13 -9.37 -22.19
C GLY A 427 -2.47 -8.86 -22.71
N CYS A 428 -2.97 -7.78 -22.10
CA CYS A 428 -4.15 -7.05 -22.56
C CYS A 428 -3.79 -6.14 -23.76
N LEU A 429 -3.37 -6.72 -24.88
CA LEU A 429 -2.83 -6.02 -26.08
C LEU A 429 -3.58 -4.75 -26.53
N ILE A 430 -4.92 -4.76 -26.55
CA ILE A 430 -5.72 -3.59 -26.93
C ILE A 430 -5.62 -2.49 -25.86
N ALA A 431 -5.73 -2.87 -24.57
CA ALA A 431 -5.54 -1.92 -23.48
C ALA A 431 -4.10 -1.37 -23.45
N THR A 432 -3.11 -2.22 -23.70
CA THR A 432 -1.71 -1.81 -23.87
C THR A 432 -1.55 -0.78 -24.99
N ALA A 433 -2.14 -1.03 -26.16
CA ALA A 433 -2.08 -0.09 -27.28
C ALA A 433 -2.76 1.25 -26.95
N ALA A 434 -3.86 1.21 -26.19
CA ALA A 434 -4.56 2.39 -25.72
C ALA A 434 -3.72 3.19 -24.72
N PHE A 435 -3.31 2.56 -23.62
CA PHE A 435 -2.65 3.22 -22.49
C PHE A 435 -1.14 3.42 -22.70
N GLY A 436 -0.58 2.83 -23.75
CA GLY A 436 0.80 3.04 -24.20
C GLY A 436 1.83 2.10 -23.57
N SER A 437 1.45 1.30 -22.57
CA SER A 437 2.33 0.29 -21.97
C SER A 437 1.55 -0.83 -21.26
N GLU A 438 2.07 -2.06 -21.31
CA GLU A 438 1.51 -3.24 -20.60
C GLU A 438 1.56 -3.09 -19.09
N LEU A 439 2.39 -2.17 -18.60
CA LEU A 439 2.67 -1.99 -17.18
C LEU A 439 2.09 -0.67 -16.65
N THR A 440 1.24 0.00 -17.44
CA THR A 440 0.43 1.12 -16.92
C THR A 440 -0.53 0.62 -15.82
N PRO A 441 -0.85 1.43 -14.80
CA PRO A 441 -1.77 1.03 -13.73
C PRO A 441 -3.11 0.53 -14.24
N GLN A 442 -3.60 1.11 -15.34
CA GLN A 442 -4.84 0.70 -15.99
C GLN A 442 -4.77 -0.72 -16.55
N VAL A 443 -3.66 -1.08 -17.19
CA VAL A 443 -3.46 -2.42 -17.75
C VAL A 443 -3.11 -3.42 -16.64
N GLN A 444 -2.36 -3.00 -15.62
CA GLN A 444 -2.07 -3.81 -14.45
C GLN A 444 -3.31 -4.09 -13.62
N PHE A 445 -4.25 -3.16 -13.49
CA PHE A 445 -5.54 -3.41 -12.86
C PHE A 445 -6.32 -4.51 -13.59
N LEU A 446 -6.37 -4.49 -14.93
CA LEU A 446 -7.03 -5.55 -15.72
C LEU A 446 -6.35 -6.92 -15.52
N ARG A 447 -5.01 -6.93 -15.45
CA ARG A 447 -4.23 -8.13 -15.17
C ARG A 447 -4.46 -8.63 -13.76
N GLY A 448 -4.40 -7.75 -12.76
CA GLY A 448 -4.67 -8.06 -11.36
C GLY A 448 -6.07 -8.62 -11.18
N PHE A 449 -7.09 -8.06 -11.84
CA PHE A 449 -8.44 -8.62 -11.83
C PHE A 449 -8.47 -10.06 -12.37
N ARG A 450 -7.83 -10.29 -13.53
CA ARG A 450 -7.72 -11.62 -14.14
C ARG A 450 -7.00 -12.58 -13.21
N ASP A 451 -5.82 -12.22 -12.75
CA ASP A 451 -4.89 -13.13 -12.07
C ASP A 451 -5.33 -13.40 -10.63
N ASN A 452 -5.83 -12.39 -9.91
CA ASN A 452 -6.19 -12.49 -8.50
C ASN A 452 -7.66 -12.84 -8.22
N TYR A 453 -8.54 -12.83 -9.21
CA TYR A 453 -9.98 -13.11 -8.97
C TYR A 453 -10.56 -14.14 -9.95
N VAL A 454 -10.14 -14.10 -11.22
CA VAL A 454 -10.67 -15.02 -12.23
C VAL A 454 -9.84 -16.30 -12.29
N MET A 455 -8.51 -16.20 -12.32
CA MET A 455 -7.62 -17.36 -12.48
C MET A 455 -7.50 -18.20 -11.21
N GLN A 456 -7.98 -17.71 -10.06
CA GLN A 456 -7.96 -18.44 -8.79
C GLN A 456 -9.01 -19.56 -8.70
N SER A 457 -9.90 -19.70 -9.67
CA SER A 457 -10.91 -20.76 -9.70
C SER A 457 -10.86 -21.59 -10.99
N ALA A 458 -11.35 -22.83 -10.94
CA ALA A 458 -11.47 -23.70 -12.09
C ALA A 458 -12.50 -23.14 -13.09
N SER A 459 -13.62 -22.58 -12.60
CA SER A 459 -14.62 -21.96 -13.49
C SER A 459 -14.07 -20.73 -14.22
N GLY A 460 -13.32 -19.88 -13.52
CA GLY A 460 -12.71 -18.68 -14.11
C GLY A 460 -11.54 -18.99 -15.04
N SER A 461 -10.64 -19.89 -14.68
CA SER A 461 -9.54 -20.32 -15.56
C SER A 461 -10.03 -21.02 -16.83
N ALA A 462 -11.08 -21.86 -16.73
CA ALA A 462 -11.72 -22.48 -17.89
C ALA A 462 -12.38 -21.43 -18.81
N PHE A 463 -13.08 -20.45 -18.25
CA PHE A 463 -13.60 -19.31 -19.02
C PHE A 463 -12.48 -18.53 -19.72
N MET A 464 -11.41 -18.20 -19.00
CA MET A 464 -10.27 -17.45 -19.53
C MET A 464 -9.58 -18.18 -20.68
N ASN A 465 -9.55 -19.53 -20.65
CA ASN A 465 -9.04 -20.31 -21.77
C ASN A 465 -9.86 -20.09 -23.06
N ALA A 466 -11.19 -20.15 -22.98
CA ALA A 466 -12.07 -19.86 -24.12
C ALA A 466 -11.97 -18.39 -24.55
N PHE A 467 -11.98 -17.46 -23.59
CA PHE A 467 -11.86 -16.05 -23.85
C PHE A 467 -10.55 -15.73 -24.59
N ASN A 468 -9.41 -16.24 -24.11
CA ASN A 468 -8.09 -16.00 -24.71
C ASN A 468 -8.04 -16.51 -26.16
N ALA A 469 -8.61 -17.69 -26.43
CA ALA A 469 -8.67 -18.23 -27.79
C ALA A 469 -9.36 -17.28 -28.78
N VAL A 470 -10.42 -16.59 -28.35
CA VAL A 470 -11.14 -15.60 -29.15
C VAL A 470 -10.40 -14.26 -29.16
N TYR A 471 -9.96 -13.76 -28.00
CA TYR A 471 -9.32 -12.46 -27.86
C TYR A 471 -8.05 -12.38 -28.72
N TYR A 472 -7.13 -13.34 -28.56
CA TYR A 472 -5.86 -13.34 -29.30
C TYR A 472 -6.00 -13.68 -30.78
N SER A 473 -7.18 -14.12 -31.25
CA SER A 473 -7.40 -14.34 -32.68
C SER A 473 -7.54 -13.05 -33.47
N PHE A 474 -7.81 -11.92 -32.81
CA PHE A 474 -7.99 -10.62 -33.48
C PHE A 474 -7.26 -9.45 -32.78
N SER A 475 -6.99 -9.57 -31.48
CA SER A 475 -6.42 -8.47 -30.70
C SER A 475 -5.04 -7.99 -31.19
N PRO A 476 -4.13 -8.84 -31.74
CA PRO A 476 -2.85 -8.35 -32.24
C PRO A 476 -3.03 -7.35 -33.40
N GLN A 477 -3.86 -7.68 -34.40
CA GLN A 477 -4.05 -6.78 -35.55
C GLN A 477 -4.74 -5.47 -35.14
N VAL A 478 -5.67 -5.52 -34.19
CA VAL A 478 -6.34 -4.32 -33.65
C VAL A 478 -5.36 -3.46 -32.88
N ALA A 479 -4.56 -4.06 -31.99
CA ALA A 479 -3.56 -3.34 -31.21
C ALA A 479 -2.48 -2.70 -32.09
N ASP A 480 -2.01 -3.40 -33.12
CA ASP A 480 -1.04 -2.87 -34.08
C ASP A 480 -1.61 -1.64 -34.82
N TYR A 481 -2.85 -1.73 -35.32
CA TYR A 481 -3.51 -0.61 -35.97
C TYR A 481 -3.77 0.57 -35.02
N GLU A 482 -4.15 0.28 -33.77
CA GLU A 482 -4.42 1.28 -32.76
C GLU A 482 -3.20 2.13 -32.40
N ARG A 483 -2.00 1.54 -32.32
CA ARG A 483 -0.75 2.26 -31.97
C ARG A 483 -0.46 3.43 -32.90
N ASP A 484 -0.87 3.33 -34.16
CA ASP A 484 -0.64 4.37 -35.18
C ASP A 484 -1.76 5.44 -35.23
N GLN A 485 -2.83 5.28 -34.45
CA GLN A 485 -4.07 6.06 -34.57
C GLN A 485 -4.47 6.73 -33.24
N PRO A 486 -4.06 7.99 -32.97
CA PRO A 486 -4.35 8.68 -31.71
C PRO A 486 -5.85 8.80 -31.38
N TRP A 487 -6.70 8.98 -32.40
CA TRP A 487 -8.15 9.05 -32.21
C TRP A 487 -8.75 7.70 -31.78
N LEU A 488 -8.17 6.59 -32.24
CA LEU A 488 -8.59 5.24 -31.88
C LEU A 488 -8.16 4.93 -30.45
N GLN A 489 -6.91 5.23 -30.07
CA GLN A 489 -6.44 5.13 -28.68
C GLN A 489 -7.34 5.91 -27.72
N ALA A 490 -7.70 7.15 -28.04
CA ALA A 490 -8.59 7.95 -27.21
C ALA A 490 -9.97 7.29 -27.06
N THR A 491 -10.52 6.76 -28.16
CA THR A 491 -11.81 6.06 -28.17
C THR A 491 -11.76 4.79 -27.32
N VAL A 492 -10.71 3.98 -27.46
CA VAL A 492 -10.51 2.75 -26.69
C VAL A 492 -10.31 3.07 -25.21
N LYS A 493 -9.51 4.09 -24.84
CA LYS A 493 -9.40 4.58 -23.46
C LYS A 493 -10.77 4.91 -22.87
N THR A 494 -11.54 5.75 -23.56
CA THR A 494 -12.89 6.14 -23.13
C THR A 494 -13.80 4.93 -22.99
N ALA A 495 -13.72 3.96 -23.91
CA ALA A 495 -14.50 2.74 -23.85
C ALA A 495 -14.09 1.84 -22.67
N ILE A 496 -12.82 1.83 -22.25
CA ILE A 496 -12.34 1.02 -21.12
C ILE A 496 -12.70 1.64 -19.76
N TYR A 497 -12.81 2.97 -19.61
CA TYR A 497 -13.07 3.57 -18.29
C TYR A 497 -14.28 3.01 -17.50
N PRO A 498 -15.47 2.81 -18.12
CA PRO A 498 -16.59 2.19 -17.42
C PRO A 498 -16.30 0.76 -16.95
N LEU A 499 -15.43 0.03 -17.66
CA LEU A 499 -15.04 -1.33 -17.30
C LEU A 499 -14.33 -1.35 -15.94
N PHE A 500 -13.48 -0.38 -15.62
CA PHE A 500 -12.83 -0.32 -14.30
C PHE A 500 -13.85 -0.26 -13.16
N GLY A 501 -14.87 0.58 -13.29
CA GLY A 501 -15.94 0.65 -12.29
C GLY A 501 -16.73 -0.67 -12.16
N ILE A 502 -16.96 -1.36 -13.28
CA ILE A 502 -17.61 -2.68 -13.30
C ILE A 502 -16.78 -3.73 -12.57
N LEU A 503 -15.47 -3.74 -12.83
CA LEU A 503 -14.55 -4.71 -12.23
C LEU A 503 -14.36 -4.43 -10.73
N LEU A 504 -14.22 -3.17 -10.30
CA LEU A 504 -14.20 -2.79 -8.88
C LEU A 504 -15.47 -3.25 -8.13
N ALA A 505 -16.65 -3.13 -8.76
CA ALA A 505 -17.89 -3.64 -8.17
C ALA A 505 -17.87 -5.19 -8.08
N SER A 506 -17.25 -5.85 -9.06
CA SER A 506 -17.12 -7.30 -9.12
C SER A 506 -16.12 -7.85 -8.10
N GLU A 507 -15.04 -7.12 -7.79
CA GLU A 507 -14.11 -7.44 -6.71
C GLU A 507 -14.81 -7.42 -5.35
N LYS A 508 -15.64 -6.39 -5.10
CA LYS A 508 -16.46 -6.33 -3.87
C LYS A 508 -17.43 -7.51 -3.78
N ALA A 509 -18.02 -7.91 -4.89
CA ALA A 509 -18.90 -9.08 -4.94
C ALA A 509 -18.13 -10.39 -4.69
N PHE A 510 -16.91 -10.53 -5.23
CA PHE A 510 -16.02 -11.64 -4.95
C PHE A 510 -15.73 -11.73 -3.44
N ALA A 511 -15.29 -10.63 -2.82
CA ALA A 511 -14.96 -10.58 -1.40
C ALA A 511 -16.19 -10.88 -0.51
N ALA A 512 -17.35 -10.31 -0.82
CA ALA A 512 -18.58 -10.52 -0.05
C ALA A 512 -19.09 -11.97 -0.03
N SER A 513 -18.60 -12.82 -0.92
CA SER A 513 -18.97 -14.24 -0.99
C SER A 513 -18.01 -15.19 -0.29
N GLY A 514 -16.89 -14.67 0.25
CA GLY A 514 -15.82 -15.49 0.84
C GLY A 514 -14.81 -16.04 -0.17
N GLY A 515 -14.79 -15.54 -1.41
CA GLY A 515 -13.82 -15.92 -2.44
C GLY A 515 -14.06 -17.30 -3.08
N GLY A 516 -12.99 -17.87 -3.66
CA GLY A 516 -13.02 -19.18 -4.32
C GLY A 516 -13.99 -19.27 -5.51
N GLU A 517 -14.50 -20.46 -5.79
CA GLU A 517 -15.44 -20.71 -6.91
C GLU A 517 -16.72 -19.88 -6.82
N ALA A 518 -17.31 -19.78 -5.63
CA ALA A 518 -18.53 -19.01 -5.42
C ALA A 518 -18.30 -17.52 -5.70
N GLY A 519 -17.16 -16.99 -5.27
CA GLY A 519 -16.75 -15.62 -5.54
C GLY A 519 -16.46 -15.35 -7.00
N THR A 520 -15.73 -16.22 -7.69
CA THR A 520 -15.48 -16.01 -9.13
C THR A 520 -16.78 -16.06 -9.93
N VAL A 521 -17.69 -16.98 -9.60
CA VAL A 521 -18.99 -17.08 -10.27
C VAL A 521 -19.85 -15.83 -10.03
N LEU A 522 -19.90 -15.32 -8.79
CA LEU A 522 -20.66 -14.12 -8.45
C LEU A 522 -20.06 -12.86 -9.10
N ALA A 523 -18.74 -12.71 -9.03
CA ALA A 523 -18.01 -11.63 -9.70
C ALA A 523 -18.22 -11.67 -11.21
N GLY A 524 -18.13 -12.87 -11.82
CA GLY A 524 -18.40 -13.09 -13.24
C GLY A 524 -19.84 -12.75 -13.62
N ALA A 525 -20.82 -13.09 -12.78
CA ALA A 525 -22.23 -12.75 -12.99
C ALA A 525 -22.45 -11.24 -12.99
N LEU A 526 -21.87 -10.54 -12.01
CA LEU A 526 -21.97 -9.08 -11.88
C LEU A 526 -21.27 -8.37 -13.03
N ALA A 527 -20.02 -8.73 -13.31
CA ALA A 527 -19.24 -8.18 -14.42
C ALA A 527 -19.97 -8.35 -15.75
N SER A 528 -20.43 -9.58 -16.06
CA SER A 528 -21.14 -9.87 -17.31
C SER A 528 -22.45 -9.08 -17.42
N SER A 529 -23.21 -8.98 -16.32
CA SER A 529 -24.46 -8.24 -16.31
C SER A 529 -24.25 -6.75 -16.54
N LEU A 530 -23.27 -6.14 -15.87
CA LEU A 530 -22.95 -4.72 -16.04
C LEU A 530 -22.33 -4.44 -17.41
N ILE A 531 -21.48 -5.32 -17.93
CA ILE A 531 -20.96 -5.22 -19.31
C ILE A 531 -22.10 -5.28 -20.32
N GLY A 532 -23.05 -6.20 -20.13
CA GLY A 532 -24.27 -6.28 -20.94
C GLY A 532 -25.10 -4.99 -20.90
N ALA A 533 -25.26 -4.40 -19.71
CA ALA A 533 -25.99 -3.15 -19.54
C ALA A 533 -25.28 -1.95 -20.18
N VAL A 534 -23.96 -1.85 -20.07
CA VAL A 534 -23.19 -0.68 -20.53
C VAL A 534 -22.84 -0.77 -22.00
N TYR A 535 -22.33 -1.91 -22.47
CA TYR A 535 -21.75 -2.05 -23.81
C TYR A 535 -22.69 -2.71 -24.83
N VAL A 536 -23.52 -3.66 -24.40
CA VAL A 536 -24.39 -4.41 -25.32
C VAL A 536 -25.76 -3.75 -25.48
N SER A 537 -26.28 -3.12 -24.41
CA SER A 537 -27.61 -2.52 -24.42
C SER A 537 -27.82 -1.39 -25.44
N PRO A 538 -26.86 -0.51 -25.75
CA PRO A 538 -27.07 0.54 -26.75
C PRO A 538 -27.35 -0.02 -28.14
N ALA A 539 -26.63 -1.08 -28.53
CA ALA A 539 -26.85 -1.78 -29.80
C ALA A 539 -28.18 -2.55 -29.79
N ALA A 540 -28.49 -3.25 -28.70
CA ALA A 540 -29.76 -3.96 -28.54
C ALA A 540 -30.97 -3.00 -28.59
N ALA A 541 -30.85 -1.83 -27.97
CA ALA A 541 -31.86 -0.77 -28.00
C ALA A 541 -32.02 -0.19 -29.42
N ALA A 542 -30.92 0.06 -30.13
CA ALA A 542 -30.95 0.54 -31.52
C ALA A 542 -31.69 -0.45 -32.44
N VAL A 543 -31.40 -1.75 -32.34
CA VAL A 543 -32.10 -2.81 -33.10
C VAL A 543 -33.58 -2.89 -32.73
N ALA A 544 -33.92 -2.81 -31.44
CA ALA A 544 -35.31 -2.82 -30.98
C ALA A 544 -36.10 -1.60 -31.49
N ILE A 545 -35.46 -0.42 -31.52
CA ILE A 545 -36.03 0.83 -32.04
C ILE A 545 -36.23 0.75 -33.56
N ALA A 546 -35.22 0.29 -34.32
CA ALA A 546 -35.28 0.18 -35.77
C ALA A 546 -36.26 -0.91 -36.24
N GLY A 547 -36.32 -2.04 -35.55
CA GLY A 547 -37.17 -3.17 -35.89
C GLY A 547 -38.64 -3.06 -35.43
N LYS A 548 -39.03 -1.97 -34.74
CA LYS A 548 -40.34 -1.80 -34.07
C LYS A 548 -40.76 -2.98 -33.16
N LYS A 549 -39.82 -3.86 -32.77
CA LYS A 549 -40.09 -5.04 -31.94
C LYS A 549 -39.74 -4.72 -30.49
N ARG A 550 -40.72 -4.83 -29.60
CA ARG A 550 -40.51 -4.65 -28.15
C ARG A 550 -40.05 -5.95 -27.51
N VAL A 551 -39.11 -5.84 -26.57
CA VAL A 551 -38.71 -6.96 -25.71
C VAL A 551 -39.88 -7.36 -24.81
N SER A 552 -40.46 -8.54 -25.04
CA SER A 552 -41.61 -9.05 -24.29
C SER A 552 -41.20 -9.64 -22.94
N ALA A 553 -42.15 -9.80 -22.02
CA ALA A 553 -41.85 -10.34 -20.68
C ALA A 553 -41.39 -11.80 -20.79
N LYS A 554 -41.98 -12.54 -21.73
CA LYS A 554 -41.65 -13.92 -22.03
C LYS A 554 -40.23 -14.07 -22.57
N MET A 555 -39.78 -13.11 -23.39
CA MET A 555 -38.41 -13.09 -23.93
C MET A 555 -37.37 -12.82 -22.84
N LEU A 556 -37.63 -11.85 -21.94
CA LEU A 556 -36.75 -11.61 -20.80
C LEU A 556 -36.74 -12.80 -19.82
N LEU A 557 -37.90 -13.40 -19.56
CA LEU A 557 -38.00 -14.61 -18.73
C LEU A 557 -37.21 -15.78 -19.35
N ALA A 558 -37.32 -16.00 -20.66
CA ALA A 558 -36.55 -17.03 -21.35
C ALA A 558 -35.04 -16.78 -21.25
N ALA A 559 -34.60 -15.52 -21.36
CA ALA A 559 -33.19 -15.16 -21.19
C ALA A 559 -32.70 -15.43 -19.75
N LEU A 560 -33.48 -15.06 -18.73
CA LEU A 560 -33.15 -15.34 -17.33
C LEU A 560 -33.12 -16.84 -17.03
N LEU A 561 -34.03 -17.63 -17.61
CA LEU A 561 -34.01 -19.09 -17.51
C LEU A 561 -32.77 -19.69 -18.18
N ALA A 562 -32.32 -19.11 -19.30
CA ALA A 562 -31.09 -19.53 -19.94
C ALA A 562 -29.85 -19.25 -19.07
N VAL A 563 -29.81 -18.09 -18.38
CA VAL A 563 -28.75 -17.78 -17.40
C VAL A 563 -28.73 -18.82 -16.28
N ALA A 564 -29.89 -19.13 -15.69
CA ALA A 564 -29.99 -20.12 -14.63
C ALA A 564 -29.58 -21.53 -15.10
N ALA A 565 -29.97 -21.92 -16.32
CA ALA A 565 -29.57 -23.20 -16.91
C ALA A 565 -28.06 -23.27 -17.16
N CYS A 566 -27.44 -22.20 -17.66
CA CYS A 566 -25.99 -22.15 -17.88
C CYS A 566 -25.22 -22.17 -16.55
N LEU A 567 -25.72 -21.48 -15.52
CA LEU A 567 -25.13 -21.52 -14.18
C LEU A 567 -25.18 -22.94 -13.59
N ALA A 568 -26.32 -23.62 -13.72
CA ALA A 568 -26.47 -25.02 -13.29
C ALA A 568 -25.51 -25.94 -14.07
N ALA A 569 -25.36 -25.73 -15.38
CA ALA A 569 -24.40 -26.47 -16.19
C ALA A 569 -22.94 -26.22 -15.74
N THR A 570 -22.58 -24.98 -15.38
CA THR A 570 -21.25 -24.67 -14.84
C THR A 570 -21.00 -25.43 -13.53
N ALA A 571 -21.98 -25.46 -12.62
CA ALA A 571 -21.87 -26.19 -11.36
C ALA A 571 -21.75 -27.72 -11.58
N VAL A 572 -22.53 -28.29 -12.50
CA VAL A 572 -22.46 -29.72 -12.86
C VAL A 572 -21.11 -30.05 -13.51
N SER A 573 -20.63 -29.23 -14.44
CA SER A 573 -19.34 -29.41 -15.10
C SER A 573 -18.17 -29.31 -14.12
N LEU A 574 -18.26 -28.40 -13.14
CA LEU A 574 -17.29 -28.26 -12.06
C LEU A 574 -17.25 -29.52 -11.19
N GLN A 575 -18.41 -30.02 -10.78
CA GLN A 575 -18.52 -31.26 -10.00
C GLN A 575 -18.03 -32.50 -10.78
N ALA A 576 -18.26 -32.51 -12.09
CA ALA A 576 -17.80 -33.59 -12.97
C ALA A 576 -16.29 -33.53 -13.29
N GLY A 577 -15.58 -32.44 -12.92
CA GLY A 577 -14.15 -32.27 -13.20
C GLY A 577 -13.79 -32.17 -14.69
N SER A 578 -14.76 -31.91 -15.57
CA SER A 578 -14.54 -31.85 -17.01
C SER A 578 -14.19 -30.43 -17.44
N PHE A 579 -12.90 -30.17 -17.70
CA PHE A 579 -12.41 -28.85 -18.11
C PHE A 579 -13.10 -28.32 -19.38
N LEU A 580 -13.27 -29.17 -20.40
CA LEU A 580 -13.93 -28.78 -21.65
C LEU A 580 -15.41 -28.41 -21.45
N ALA A 581 -16.13 -29.19 -20.64
CA ALA A 581 -17.54 -28.90 -20.33
C ALA A 581 -17.67 -27.64 -19.48
N LEU A 582 -16.71 -27.40 -18.58
CA LEU A 582 -16.66 -26.21 -17.73
C LEU A 582 -16.36 -24.94 -18.55
N GLN A 583 -15.43 -25.03 -19.51
CA GLN A 583 -15.11 -23.96 -20.45
C GLN A 583 -16.34 -23.54 -21.26
N LEU A 584 -17.06 -24.50 -21.85
CA LEU A 584 -18.28 -24.22 -22.61
C LEU A 584 -19.40 -23.64 -21.72
N ALA A 585 -19.63 -24.23 -20.55
CA ALA A 585 -20.70 -23.80 -19.64
C ALA A 585 -20.44 -22.42 -19.04
N ALA A 586 -19.21 -22.13 -18.60
CA ALA A 586 -18.82 -20.84 -18.04
C ALA A 586 -18.88 -19.73 -19.11
N SER A 587 -18.43 -19.99 -20.34
CA SER A 587 -18.59 -19.03 -21.45
C SER A 587 -20.06 -18.80 -21.81
N ALA A 588 -20.89 -19.85 -21.85
CA ALA A 588 -22.32 -19.70 -22.11
C ALA A 588 -23.03 -18.91 -20.99
N PHE A 589 -22.63 -19.13 -19.74
CA PHE A 589 -23.10 -18.36 -18.59
C PHE A 589 -22.79 -16.87 -18.73
N VAL A 590 -21.54 -16.49 -19.01
CA VAL A 590 -21.12 -15.10 -19.21
C VAL A 590 -21.91 -14.42 -20.33
N VAL A 591 -22.01 -15.07 -21.50
CA VAL A 591 -22.72 -14.51 -22.67
C VAL A 591 -24.22 -14.39 -22.39
N SER A 592 -24.84 -15.39 -21.77
CA SER A 592 -26.27 -15.36 -21.43
C SER A 592 -26.59 -14.27 -20.41
N ALA A 593 -25.74 -14.06 -19.40
CA ALA A 593 -25.91 -13.02 -18.39
C ALA A 593 -25.83 -11.61 -19.01
N ALA A 594 -24.82 -11.36 -19.86
CA ALA A 594 -24.69 -10.11 -20.59
C ALA A 594 -25.90 -9.86 -21.51
N GLY A 595 -26.35 -10.88 -22.24
CA GLY A 595 -27.52 -10.80 -23.11
C GLY A 595 -28.83 -10.53 -22.36
N ALA A 596 -29.08 -11.23 -21.24
CA ALA A 596 -30.25 -11.02 -20.40
C ALA A 596 -30.30 -9.59 -19.82
N SER A 597 -29.15 -9.08 -19.36
CA SER A 597 -29.03 -7.71 -18.87
C SER A 597 -29.32 -6.67 -19.96
N ALA A 598 -28.74 -6.84 -21.16
CA ALA A 598 -29.01 -5.96 -22.30
C ALA A 598 -30.50 -5.94 -22.69
N LEU A 599 -31.17 -7.11 -22.66
CA LEU A 599 -32.61 -7.22 -22.90
C LEU A 599 -33.44 -6.53 -21.82
N ALA A 600 -33.02 -6.61 -20.55
CA ALA A 600 -33.69 -5.92 -19.44
C ALA A 600 -33.62 -4.40 -19.62
N VAL A 601 -32.45 -3.84 -19.95
CA VAL A 601 -32.26 -2.42 -20.24
C VAL A 601 -33.11 -1.98 -21.43
N ALA A 602 -33.10 -2.74 -22.54
CA ALA A 602 -33.90 -2.44 -23.72
C ALA A 602 -35.41 -2.45 -23.44
N ARG A 603 -35.89 -3.36 -22.59
CA ARG A 603 -37.29 -3.41 -22.13
C ARG A 603 -37.66 -2.17 -21.31
N LEU A 604 -36.81 -1.75 -20.37
CA LEU A 604 -37.02 -0.56 -19.54
C LEU A 604 -37.08 0.70 -20.41
N ALA A 605 -36.12 0.89 -21.33
CA ALA A 605 -36.10 2.01 -22.27
C ALA A 605 -37.36 2.06 -23.16
N GLY A 606 -37.86 0.91 -23.60
CA GLY A 606 -39.11 0.82 -24.38
C GLY A 606 -40.38 1.19 -23.62
N SER A 607 -40.39 1.06 -22.29
CA SER A 607 -41.54 1.40 -21.44
C SER A 607 -41.69 2.90 -21.15
N VAL A 608 -40.56 3.64 -21.17
CA VAL A 608 -40.52 5.11 -21.00
C VAL A 608 -41.14 5.82 -22.20
N ARG A 609 -41.11 5.20 -23.40
CA ARG A 609 -41.66 5.75 -24.65
C ARG A 609 -43.19 5.62 -24.79
N THR A 610 -43.86 5.01 -23.81
CA THR A 610 -45.32 4.77 -23.80
C THR A 610 -46.09 5.53 -22.73
N ARG A 611 -45.44 6.43 -22.00
CA ARG A 611 -46.10 7.37 -21.11
C ARG A 611 -46.10 8.77 -21.70
#